data_AF-A0A2M8NM20-F1
#
_entry.id   AF-A0A2M8NM20-F1
#
_cell.length_a   1.000
_cell.length_b   1.000
_cell.length_c   1.000
_cell.angle_alpha   90.00
_cell.angle_beta   90.00
_cell.angle_gamma   90.00
#
_symmetry.space_group_name_H-M   'P 1'
#
loop_
_entity.id
_entity.type
_entity.pdbx_description
1 polymer ?
#
loop_
_entity_poly.entity_id
_entity_poly.type
_entity_poly.pdbx_seq_one_letter_code
_entity_poly.pdbx_strand_id
1 'polypeptide(L)' 'DAHIHWQWTARSLYEVDVYEVPNKQVAVQRVAERIATSTPNDWITGHGWTQEFWDDKQFPTASDLDPISPNNPVYLRAKS' A
#
# COMPACT_ATOMS: atom_id res chain seq x y z
N ASP A 1 -8.80 13.22 -23.55
CA ASP A 1 -9.36 11.99 -22.98
C ASP A 1 -10.89 12.07 -23.11
N ALA A 2 -11.56 11.04 -23.66
CA ALA A 2 -13.01 11.01 -23.84
C ALA A 2 -13.75 10.18 -22.76
N HIS A 3 -13.03 9.43 -21.92
CA HIS A 3 -13.58 8.70 -20.78
C HIS A 3 -12.50 8.49 -19.72
N ILE A 4 -12.64 9.15 -18.58
CA ILE A 4 -11.75 8.99 -17.43
C ILE A 4 -12.54 9.10 -16.14
N HIS A 5 -12.09 8.37 -15.11
CA HIS A 5 -12.62 8.49 -13.76
C HIS A 5 -11.70 9.37 -12.92
N TRP A 6 -11.87 10.69 -13.00
CA TRP A 6 -11.01 11.68 -12.33
C TRP A 6 -10.76 11.43 -10.85
N GLN A 7 -11.80 11.06 -10.11
CA GLN A 7 -11.66 10.75 -8.68
C GLN A 7 -10.73 9.55 -8.45
N TRP A 8 -10.84 8.50 -9.27
CA TRP A 8 -9.97 7.33 -9.17
C TRP A 8 -8.54 7.66 -9.57
N THR A 9 -8.35 8.44 -10.64
CA THR A 9 -7.04 8.93 -11.06
C THR A 9 -6.38 9.78 -9.97
N ALA A 10 -7.11 10.72 -9.37
CA ALA A 10 -6.57 11.55 -8.30
C ALA A 10 -6.19 10.72 -7.06
N ARG A 11 -7.01 9.72 -6.71
CA ARG A 11 -6.70 8.79 -5.61
C ARG A 11 -5.46 7.95 -5.89
N SER A 12 -5.31 7.39 -7.09
CA SER A 12 -4.15 6.55 -7.42
C SER A 12 -2.84 7.34 -7.38
N LEU A 13 -2.87 8.66 -7.61
CA LEU A 13 -1.69 9.52 -7.47
C LEU A 13 -1.25 9.75 -6.01
N TYR A 14 -2.13 9.50 -5.03
CA TYR A 14 -1.88 9.74 -3.61
C TYR A 14 -1.72 8.44 -2.80
N GLU A 15 -2.18 7.33 -3.37
CA GLU A 15 -2.10 6.00 -2.79
C GLU A 15 -0.69 5.41 -2.90
N VAL A 16 -0.34 4.55 -1.95
CA VAL A 16 0.88 3.76 -2.01
C VAL A 16 0.73 2.69 -3.08
N ASP A 17 1.54 2.80 -4.14
CA ASP A 17 1.63 1.77 -5.17
C ASP A 17 2.59 0.67 -4.71
N VAL A 18 2.08 -0.55 -4.54
CA VAL A 18 2.85 -1.76 -4.24
C VAL A 18 2.69 -2.82 -5.32
N TYR A 19 2.38 -2.40 -6.56
CA TYR A 19 2.29 -3.27 -7.71
C TYR A 19 3.64 -3.90 -8.05
N GLU A 20 3.64 -5.21 -8.29
CA GLU A 20 4.80 -6.00 -8.76
C GLU A 20 6.07 -5.84 -7.91
N VAL A 21 5.91 -5.53 -6.62
CA VAL A 21 7.03 -5.54 -5.67
C VAL A 21 7.57 -6.96 -5.48
N PRO A 22 8.90 -7.15 -5.45
CA PRO A 22 9.51 -8.47 -5.53
C PRO A 22 9.40 -9.30 -4.23
N ASN A 23 9.02 -8.67 -3.12
CA ASN A 23 8.76 -9.36 -1.85
C ASN A 23 7.91 -8.48 -0.94
N LYS A 24 7.40 -9.10 0.14
CA LYS A 24 6.59 -8.47 1.18
C LYS A 24 7.29 -7.28 1.84
N GLN A 25 8.60 -7.38 2.08
CA GLN A 25 9.37 -6.35 2.76
C GLN A 25 9.43 -5.05 1.95
N VAL A 26 9.54 -5.13 0.62
CA VAL A 26 9.46 -3.94 -0.24
C VAL A 26 8.08 -3.27 -0.18
N ALA A 27 7.00 -4.06 -0.09
CA ALA A 27 5.65 -3.51 0.10
C ALA A 27 5.55 -2.72 1.42
N VAL A 28 6.03 -3.34 2.52
CA VAL A 28 6.05 -2.73 3.86
C VAL A 28 6.93 -1.47 3.88
N GLN A 29 8.08 -1.49 3.20
CA GLN A 29 8.97 -0.34 3.11
C GLN A 29 8.29 0.86 2.43
N ARG A 30 7.61 0.66 1.29
CA ARG A 30 6.87 1.74 0.60
C ARG A 30 5.78 2.36 1.48
N VAL A 31 5.12 1.54 2.30
CA VAL A 31 4.15 2.02 3.29
C VAL A 31 4.84 2.85 4.37
N ALA A 32 5.99 2.39 4.90
CA ALA A 32 6.75 3.13 5.90
C ALA A 32 7.23 4.50 5.40
N GLU A 33 7.70 4.57 4.15
CA GLU A 33 8.09 5.82 3.49
C GLU A 33 6.92 6.80 3.40
N ARG A 34 5.71 6.30 3.12
CA ARG A 34 4.50 7.12 3.12
C ARG A 34 4.13 7.59 4.53
N ILE A 35 4.20 6.72 5.54
CA ILE A 35 3.92 7.08 6.93
C ILE A 35 4.85 8.20 7.41
N ALA A 36 6.15 8.13 7.06
CA ALA A 36 7.15 9.12 7.47
C ALA A 36 6.83 10.56 7.04
N THR A 37 6.00 10.74 6.01
CA THR A 37 5.59 12.05 5.48
C THR A 37 4.12 12.39 5.77
N SER A 38 3.41 11.53 6.51
CA SER A 38 2.00 11.68 6.84
C SER A 38 1.81 12.28 8.23
N THR A 39 0.66 12.91 8.48
CA THR A 39 0.33 13.38 9.82
C THR A 39 -0.27 12.23 10.65
N PRO A 40 -0.13 12.23 11.99
CA PRO A 40 -0.76 11.22 12.83
C PRO A 40 -2.28 11.14 12.59
N ASN A 41 -2.82 9.91 12.58
CA ASN A 41 -4.20 9.56 12.26
C ASN A 41 -4.62 9.68 10.78
N ASP A 42 -3.74 10.12 9.88
CA ASP A 42 -4.00 10.01 8.45
C ASP A 42 -4.10 8.55 8.02
N TRP A 43 -5.08 8.27 7.17
CA TRP A 43 -5.20 6.98 6.52
C TRP A 43 -4.12 6.81 5.45
N ILE A 44 -3.41 5.70 5.53
CA ILE A 44 -2.47 5.25 4.50
C ILE A 44 -3.17 4.20 3.65
N THR A 45 -3.56 4.60 2.44
CA THR A 45 -4.22 3.72 1.48
C THR A 45 -3.26 3.33 0.36
N GLY A 46 -3.36 2.10 -0.14
CA GLY A 46 -2.54 1.61 -1.23
C GLY A 46 -3.18 0.46 -2.01
N HIS A 47 -2.52 0.03 -3.08
CA HIS A 47 -3.04 -1.01 -3.96
C HIS A 47 -1.93 -1.83 -4.65
N GLY A 48 -2.31 -2.99 -5.18
CA GLY A 48 -1.51 -3.74 -6.15
C GLY A 48 -0.68 -4.88 -5.58
N TRP A 49 -0.78 -5.18 -4.28
CA TRP A 49 -0.01 -6.29 -3.72
C TRP A 49 -0.52 -7.63 -4.26
N THR A 50 0.41 -8.57 -4.45
CA THR A 50 0.10 -9.97 -4.72
C THR A 50 1.21 -10.85 -4.18
N GLN A 51 0.83 -11.92 -3.50
CA GLN A 51 1.76 -12.91 -2.94
C GLN A 51 2.47 -13.73 -4.04
N GLU A 52 1.98 -13.70 -5.28
CA GLU A 52 2.54 -14.51 -6.37
C GLU A 52 3.98 -14.15 -6.71
N PHE A 53 4.41 -12.93 -6.39
CA PHE A 53 5.80 -12.48 -6.58
C PHE A 53 6.69 -12.71 -5.36
N TRP A 54 6.15 -13.20 -4.23
CA TRP A 54 6.87 -13.29 -2.96
C TRP A 54 7.31 -14.73 -2.69
N ASP A 55 8.51 -14.90 -2.12
CA ASP A 55 9.15 -16.20 -1.92
C ASP A 55 8.30 -17.18 -1.08
N ASP A 56 7.63 -16.68 -0.04
CA ASP A 56 6.83 -17.47 0.89
C ASP A 56 5.40 -17.74 0.39
N LYS A 57 4.97 -17.04 -0.68
CA LYS A 57 3.60 -16.98 -1.20
C LYS A 57 2.54 -16.74 -0.11
N GLN A 58 2.94 -16.13 1.01
CA GLN A 58 2.03 -15.85 2.11
C GLN A 58 1.39 -14.49 1.90
N PHE A 59 0.13 -14.40 2.32
CA PHE A 59 -0.57 -13.12 2.31
C PHE A 59 0.08 -12.19 3.34
N PRO A 60 0.04 -10.87 3.10
CA PRO A 60 0.40 -9.92 4.14
C PRO A 60 -0.67 -9.94 5.23
N THR A 61 -0.25 -9.62 6.45
CA THR A 61 -1.07 -9.56 7.66
C THR A 61 -0.97 -8.17 8.27
N ALA A 62 -1.90 -7.85 9.18
CA ALA A 62 -1.81 -6.59 9.94
C ALA A 62 -0.48 -6.49 10.72
N SER A 63 0.02 -7.61 11.24
CA SER A 63 1.27 -7.66 12.00
C SER A 63 2.52 -7.31 11.18
N ASP A 64 2.46 -7.39 9.85
CA ASP A 64 3.54 -6.90 8.98
C ASP A 64 3.60 -5.36 8.95
N LEU A 65 2.49 -4.68 9.30
CA LEU A 65 2.32 -3.23 9.22
C LEU A 65 2.28 -2.56 10.61
N ASP A 66 1.80 -3.26 11.64
CA ASP A 66 1.69 -2.71 13.01
C ASP A 66 2.99 -2.06 13.53
N PRO A 67 4.20 -2.62 13.32
CA PRO A 67 5.44 -2.02 13.82
C PRO A 67 5.80 -0.68 13.17
N ILE A 68 5.39 -0.48 11.91
CA ILE A 68 5.71 0.74 11.15
C ILE A 68 4.59 1.79 11.23
N SER A 69 3.41 1.41 11.72
CA SER A 69 2.20 2.24 11.66
C SER A 69 1.47 2.42 13.00
N PRO A 70 2.17 2.84 14.08
CA PRO A 70 1.57 2.91 15.41
C PRO A 70 0.43 3.95 15.53
N ASN A 71 0.44 4.97 14.68
CA ASN A 71 -0.49 6.10 14.76
C ASN A 71 -1.26 6.35 13.45
N ASN A 72 -1.09 5.50 12.44
CA ASN A 72 -1.68 5.67 11.12
C ASN A 72 -2.41 4.38 10.72
N PRO A 73 -3.73 4.41 10.49
CA PRO A 73 -4.41 3.23 9.96
C PRO A 73 -3.98 2.96 8.51
N VAL A 74 -3.75 1.69 8.17
CA VAL A 74 -3.30 1.25 6.84
C VAL A 74 -4.35 0.35 6.18
N TYR A 75 -4.61 0.59 4.89
CA TYR A 75 -5.47 -0.26 4.06
C TYR A 75 -4.83 -0.48 2.69
N LEU A 76 -4.57 -1.75 2.34
CA LEU A 76 -3.96 -2.14 1.06
C LEU A 76 -4.85 -3.09 0.28
N ARG A 77 -5.20 -2.72 -0.96
CA ARG A 77 -5.98 -3.56 -1.87
C ARG A 77 -5.08 -4.53 -2.62
N ALA A 78 -5.49 -5.80 -2.69
CA ALA A 78 -4.84 -6.80 -3.54
C ALA A 78 -4.91 -6.38 -5.02
N LYS A 79 -3.98 -6.89 -5.82
CA LYS A 79 -4.06 -6.83 -7.28
C LYS A 79 -5.32 -7.57 -7.75
N SER A 80 -6.17 -6.86 -8.50
CA SER A 80 -7.32 -7.42 -9.23
C SER A 80 -6.91 -7.91 -10.61
#